data_AF-A0A8S8YW94-F1
#
_entry.id   AF-A0A8S8YW94-F1
#
_cell.length_a   1.000
_cell.length_b   1.000
_cell.length_c   1.000
_cell.angle_alpha   90.00
_cell.angle_beta   90.00
_cell.angle_gamma   90.00
#
_symmetry.space_group_name_H-M   'P 1'
#
loop_
_entity.id
_entity.type
_entity.pdbx_description
1 polymer ?
#
loop_
_entity_poly.entity_id
_entity_poly.type
_entity_poly.pdbx_seq_one_letter_code
_entity_poly.pdbx_strand_id
1 'polypeptide(L)'
;MNTDVAKELITTFETLNHDDNVKVIILTGEGEKAFSAGADIEYMSKISADESVEYAKTGQLVTATVELVKQPTIAAINGFALGGGF
;
A
#
# COMPACT_ATOMS: atom_id res chain seq x y z
N MET A 1 5.86 2.38 -5.70
CA MET A 1 5.06 2.88 -4.59
C MET A 1 5.90 3.95 -3.94
N ASN A 2 5.62 5.21 -4.24
CA ASN A 2 6.31 6.31 -3.59
C ASN A 2 5.75 6.50 -2.17
N THR A 3 6.34 7.41 -1.41
CA THR A 3 5.96 7.67 -0.02
C THR A 3 4.55 8.25 0.12
N ASP A 4 4.08 8.98 -0.89
CA ASP A 4 2.79 9.67 -0.82
C ASP A 4 1.64 8.65 -0.92
N VAL A 5 1.70 7.77 -1.92
CA VAL A 5 0.74 6.65 -2.05
C VAL A 5 0.76 5.76 -0.81
N ALA A 6 1.94 5.49 -0.24
CA ALA A 6 2.04 4.68 0.98
C ALA A 6 1.30 5.34 2.17
N LYS A 7 1.50 6.65 2.38
CA LYS A 7 0.81 7.40 3.44
C LYS A 7 -0.70 7.48 3.20
N GLU A 8 -1.13 7.71 1.96
CA GLU A 8 -2.54 7.75 1.59
C GLU A 8 -3.24 6.41 1.86
N LEU A 9 -2.58 5.28 1.53
CA LEU A 9 -3.08 3.95 1.85
C LEU A 9 -3.23 3.75 3.35
N ILE A 10 -2.21 4.10 4.14
CA ILE A 10 -2.25 3.98 5.60
C ILE A 10 -3.43 4.77 6.16
N THR A 11 -3.52 6.07 5.85
CA THR A 11 -4.58 6.95 6.37
C THR A 11 -5.97 6.50 5.92
N THR A 12 -6.10 6.01 4.68
CA THR A 12 -7.37 5.51 4.15
C THR A 12 -7.82 4.26 4.89
N PHE A 13 -6.93 3.26 5.04
CA PHE A 13 -7.27 2.03 5.75
C PHE A 13 -7.52 2.28 7.23
N GLU A 14 -6.78 3.18 7.89
CA GLU A 14 -7.07 3.61 9.25
C GLU A 14 -8.46 4.25 9.37
N THR A 15 -8.83 5.12 8.42
CA THR A 15 -10.16 5.74 8.40
C THR A 15 -11.25 4.69 8.24
N LEU A 16 -11.09 3.76 7.29
CA LEU A 16 -12.02 2.66 7.07
C LEU A 16 -12.12 1.76 8.29
N ASN A 17 -11.01 1.46 8.98
CA ASN A 17 -11.00 0.64 10.19
C ASN A 17 -11.88 1.22 11.33
N HIS A 18 -12.07 2.54 11.38
CA HIS A 18 -12.92 3.19 12.37
C HIS A 18 -14.36 3.41 11.90
N ASP A 19 -14.70 3.12 10.64
CA ASP A 19 -16.06 3.25 10.13
C ASP A 19 -16.85 1.93 10.28
N ASP A 20 -17.81 1.92 11.20
CA ASP A 20 -18.69 0.77 11.45
C ASP A 20 -19.70 0.52 10.31
N ASN A 21 -19.88 1.46 9.38
CA ASN A 21 -20.72 1.26 8.19
C ASN A 21 -20.01 0.47 7.09
N VAL A 22 -18.67 0.48 7.07
CA VAL A 22 -17.87 -0.29 6.10
C VAL A 22 -17.85 -1.76 6.51
N LYS A 23 -18.30 -2.63 5.61
CA LYS A 23 -18.40 -4.08 5.87
C LYS A 23 -17.32 -4.91 5.18
N VAL A 24 -16.80 -4.44 4.05
CA VAL A 24 -15.78 -5.09 3.23
C VAL A 24 -14.96 -3.99 2.55
N ILE A 25 -13.66 -4.20 2.39
CA ILE A 25 -12.76 -3.32 1.63
C ILE A 25 -12.30 -4.08 0.39
N ILE A 26 -12.40 -3.47 -0.79
CA ILE A 26 -11.85 -4.00 -2.03
C ILE A 26 -10.78 -3.02 -2.52
N LEU A 27 -9.55 -3.49 -2.65
CA LEU A 27 -8.42 -2.74 -3.18
C LEU A 27 -8.11 -3.21 -4.60
N THR A 28 -8.03 -2.29 -5.56
CA THR A 28 -7.66 -2.55 -6.96
C THR A 28 -6.71 -1.45 -7.45
N GLY A 29 -5.92 -1.74 -8.48
CA GLY A 29 -5.15 -0.71 -9.20
C GLY A 29 -6.04 0.03 -10.19
N GLU A 30 -5.66 1.25 -10.57
CA GLU A 30 -6.29 1.97 -11.68
C GLU A 30 -5.76 1.46 -13.04
N GLY A 31 -6.63 1.40 -14.05
CA GLY A 31 -6.29 0.88 -15.37
C GLY A 31 -6.19 -0.65 -15.42
N GLU A 32 -5.49 -1.18 -16.42
CA GLU A 32 -5.42 -2.64 -16.68
C GLU A 32 -3.98 -3.19 -16.72
N LYS A 33 -2.97 -2.32 -16.61
CA LYS A 33 -1.57 -2.75 -16.79
C LYS A 33 -0.97 -3.32 -15.51
N ALA A 34 -1.17 -2.65 -14.38
CA ALA A 34 -0.57 -3.03 -13.11
C ALA A 34 -1.56 -2.78 -11.98
N PHE A 35 -1.70 -3.75 -11.08
CA PHE A 35 -2.29 -3.53 -9.77
C PHE A 35 -1.31 -2.70 -8.92
N SER A 36 -0.05 -3.16 -8.84
CA SER A 36 1.05 -2.44 -8.21
C SER A 36 2.38 -2.92 -8.79
N ALA A 37 3.19 -1.98 -9.25
CA ALA A 37 4.53 -2.27 -9.78
C ALA A 37 5.60 -2.43 -8.67
N GLY A 38 5.21 -2.40 -7.40
CA GLY A 38 6.13 -2.53 -6.27
C GLY A 38 6.79 -1.21 -5.88
N ALA A 39 8.01 -1.25 -5.35
CA ALA A 39 8.73 -0.08 -4.85
C ALA A 39 9.05 0.94 -5.96
N ASP A 40 9.17 2.22 -5.60
CA ASP A 40 9.63 3.26 -6.52
C ASP A 40 11.16 3.22 -6.62
N ILE A 41 11.67 2.48 -7.60
CA ILE A 41 13.10 2.26 -7.80
C ILE A 41 13.83 3.56 -8.13
N GLU A 42 13.19 4.49 -8.85
CA GLU A 42 13.80 5.77 -9.18
C GLU A 42 13.99 6.61 -7.92
N TYR A 43 12.98 6.67 -7.05
CA TYR A 43 13.11 7.34 -5.75
C TYR A 43 14.17 6.68 -4.87
N MET A 44 14.17 5.35 -4.75
CA MET A 44 15.15 4.61 -3.96
C MET A 44 16.60 4.85 -4.41
N SER A 45 16.83 5.10 -5.70
CA SER A 45 18.18 5.39 -6.22
C SER A 45 18.75 6.74 -5.78
N LYS A 46 17.92 7.62 -5.22
CA LYS A 46 18.26 9.03 -4.90
C LYS A 46 18.39 9.30 -3.40
N ILE A 47 18.02 8.35 -2.55
CA ILE A 47 17.98 8.52 -1.09
C ILE A 47 19.18 7.85 -0.42
N SER A 48 19.52 8.33 0.77
CA SER A 48 20.57 7.77 1.63
C SER A 48 20.16 6.42 2.24
N ALA A 49 21.12 5.75 2.90
CA ALA A 49 20.87 4.51 3.61
C ALA A 49 19.84 4.68 4.74
N ASP A 50 19.95 5.76 5.52
CA ASP A 50 19.02 6.04 6.63
C ASP A 50 17.61 6.32 6.10
N GLU A 51 17.50 7.12 5.03
CA GLU A 51 16.21 7.35 4.36
C GLU A 51 15.62 6.07 3.75
N SER A 52 16.48 5.16 3.26
CA SER A 52 16.03 3.85 2.74
C SER A 52 15.43 2.98 3.84
N VAL A 53 15.94 3.05 5.06
CA VAL A 53 15.37 2.36 6.22
C VAL A 53 13.97 2.91 6.53
N GLU A 54 13.82 4.24 6.56
CA GLU A 54 12.51 4.87 6.79
C GLU A 54 11.50 4.58 5.67
N TYR A 55 11.96 4.55 4.42
CA TYR A 55 11.14 4.13 3.27
C TYR A 55 10.66 2.68 3.42
N ALA A 56 11.55 1.75 3.79
CA ALA A 56 11.19 0.35 4.01
C ALA A 56 10.19 0.17 5.16
N LYS A 57 10.39 0.88 6.28
CA LYS A 57 9.45 0.89 7.42
C LYS A 57 8.07 1.41 7.00
N THR A 58 8.03 2.44 6.16
CA THR A 58 6.77 2.97 5.64
C THR A 58 6.04 1.93 4.80
N GLY A 59 6.75 1.20 3.94
CA GLY A 59 6.17 0.08 3.17
C GLY A 59 5.65 -1.05 4.06
N GLN A 60 6.38 -1.43 5.11
CA GLN A 60 5.93 -2.42 6.09
C GLN A 60 4.70 -1.96 6.86
N LEU A 61 4.62 -0.66 7.18
CA LEU A 61 3.46 -0.08 7.84
C LEU A 61 2.22 -0.17 6.96
N VAL A 62 2.33 0.08 5.64
CA VAL A 62 1.20 -0.13 4.71
C VAL A 62 0.64 -1.55 4.84
N THR A 63 1.50 -2.57 4.73
CA THR A 63 1.05 -3.97 4.78
C THR A 63 0.47 -4.32 6.14
N ALA A 64 1.08 -3.85 7.24
CA ALA A 64 0.57 -4.08 8.59
C ALA A 64 -0.79 -3.41 8.81
N THR A 65 -0.97 -2.17 8.33
CA THR A 65 -2.26 -1.47 8.42
C THR A 65 -3.34 -2.22 7.66
N VAL A 66 -3.06 -2.70 6.44
CA VAL A 66 -4.01 -3.51 5.65
C VAL A 66 -4.33 -4.84 6.33
N GLU A 67 -3.34 -5.49 6.96
CA GLU A 67 -3.53 -6.77 7.67
C GLU A 67 -4.37 -6.63 8.95
N LEU A 68 -4.25 -5.50 9.65
CA LEU A 68 -4.83 -5.31 10.98
C LEU A 68 -6.22 -4.64 10.98
N VAL A 69 -6.75 -4.23 9.82
CA VAL A 69 -8.11 -3.68 9.77
C VAL A 69 -9.16 -4.74 10.15
N LYS A 70 -10.22 -4.32 10.84
CA LYS A 70 -11.29 -5.22 11.30
C LYS A 70 -12.15 -5.77 10.15
N GLN A 71 -12.22 -5.07 9.02
CA GLN A 71 -13.02 -5.46 7.87
C GLN A 71 -12.32 -6.51 7.01
N PRO A 72 -13.03 -7.51 6.47
CA PRO A 72 -12.51 -8.35 5.40
C PRO A 72 -12.01 -7.50 4.24
N THR A 73 -10.75 -7.68 3.87
CA THR A 73 -10.11 -6.98 2.75
C THR A 73 -9.84 -7.94 1.60
N ILE A 74 -10.22 -7.55 0.39
CA ILE A 74 -10.01 -8.31 -0.85
C ILE A 74 -9.11 -7.48 -1.77
N ALA A 75 -7.97 -8.05 -2.18
CA ALA A 75 -7.19 -7.50 -3.28
C ALA A 75 -7.74 -8.01 -4.62
N ALA A 76 -8.37 -7.12 -5.39
CA ALA A 76 -8.82 -7.38 -6.75
C ALA A 76 -7.66 -7.11 -7.72
N ILE A 77 -6.80 -8.11 -7.91
CA ILE A 77 -5.60 -8.00 -8.74
C ILE A 77 -6.00 -7.93 -10.22
N ASN A 78 -5.97 -6.73 -10.78
CA ASN A 78 -6.38 -6.40 -12.16
C ASN A 78 -5.22 -6.21 -13.16
N GLY A 79 -3.99 -6.55 -12.75
CA GLY A 79 -2.78 -6.41 -13.57
C GLY A 79 -1.55 -6.93 -12.83
N PHE A 80 -0.35 -6.55 -13.26
CA PHE A 80 0.89 -6.93 -12.56
C PHE A 80 0.89 -6.52 -11.08
N ALA A 81 1.24 -7.47 -10.20
CA ALA A 81 1.48 -7.28 -8.77
C ALA A 81 2.91 -7.73 -8.47
N LEU A 82 3.82 -6.78 -8.25
CA LEU A 82 5.27 -7.03 -8.19
C LEU A 82 5.87 -6.53 -6.86
N GLY A 83 6.87 -7.25 -6.33
CA GLY A 83 7.56 -6.85 -5.10
C GLY A 83 6.59 -6.64 -3.95
N GLY A 84 6.66 -5.49 -3.27
CA GLY A 84 5.71 -5.14 -2.19
C GLY A 84 4.26 -4.92 -2.63
N GLY A 85 3.93 -5.10 -3.90
CA GLY A 85 2.56 -5.11 -4.40
C GLY A 85 1.90 -6.49 -4.43
N PHE A 86 2.64 -7.57 -4.14
CA PHE A 86 2.15 -8.95 -4.03
C PHE A 86 2.09 -9.38 -2.57
#